data_AF-A0A7R9R254-F1
#
_entry.id   AF-A0A7R9R254-F1
#
_cell.length_a   1.000
_cell.length_b   1.000
_cell.length_c   1.000
_cell.angle_alpha   90.00
_cell.angle_beta   90.00
_cell.angle_gamma   90.00
#
_symmetry.space_group_name_H-M   'P 1'
#
loop_
_entity.id
_entity.type
_entity.pdbx_description
1 polymer ?
#
loop_
_entity_poly.entity_id
_entity_poly.type
_entity_poly.pdbx_seq_one_letter_code
_entity_poly.pdbx_strand_id
1 'polypeptide(L)'
;AYLEATEAFYRTKAPEYLEANGVQSYMYWADMKLLEEEQRASRYLESYSGSVQTLLDCCVKVLITAFKEIIIAECPQMIKFNDTTKLNLMFRLMDRVPEGIVPMLEFLESHIIDQGLADMIASAEVITQDSEKYIEQLLELFRRFSLLV
;
A
#
# COMPACT_ATOMS: atom_id res chain seq x y z
N ALA A 1 -15.04 12.97 23.86
CA ALA A 1 -15.57 14.16 23.15
C ALA A 1 -14.90 14.36 21.78
N TYR A 2 -13.68 14.93 21.68
CA TYR A 2 -13.05 15.21 20.37
C TYR A 2 -12.74 13.93 19.58
N LEU A 3 -12.07 12.95 20.21
CA LEU A 3 -11.78 11.63 19.62
C LEU A 3 -13.03 10.92 19.09
N GLU A 4 -14.08 10.82 19.91
CA GLU A 4 -15.34 10.16 19.55
C GLU A 4 -16.07 10.87 18.41
N ALA A 5 -16.03 12.21 18.37
CA ALA A 5 -16.62 12.97 17.28
C ALA A 5 -15.87 12.75 15.96
N THR A 6 -14.53 12.74 16.00
CA THR A 6 -13.67 12.46 14.85
C THR A 6 -13.87 11.03 14.34
N GLU A 7 -13.93 10.05 15.24
CA GLU A 7 -14.23 8.66 14.91
C GLU A 7 -15.59 8.51 14.23
N ALA A 8 -16.65 9.08 14.81
CA ALA A 8 -18.00 9.00 14.26
C ALA A 8 -18.11 9.67 12.87
N PHE A 9 -17.39 10.80 12.69
CA PHE A 9 -17.33 11.50 11.42
C PHE A 9 -16.70 10.63 10.32
N TYR A 10 -15.49 10.09 10.57
CA TYR A 10 -14.81 9.27 9.58
C TYR A 10 -15.48 7.92 9.35
N ARG A 11 -16.12 7.35 10.36
CA ARG A 11 -16.89 6.10 10.21
C ARG A 11 -18.07 6.24 9.24
N THR A 12 -18.62 7.44 9.12
CA THR A 12 -19.71 7.73 8.17
C THR A 12 -19.16 8.17 6.80
N LYS A 13 -18.13 9.04 6.80
CA LYS A 13 -17.59 9.64 5.57
C LYS A 13 -16.68 8.72 4.75
N ALA A 14 -15.90 7.86 5.41
CA ALA A 14 -14.98 6.95 4.75
C ALA A 14 -15.68 5.97 3.78
N PRO A 15 -16.73 5.22 4.18
CA PRO A 15 -17.42 4.32 3.26
C PRO A 15 -18.12 5.08 2.13
N GLU A 16 -18.74 6.23 2.43
CA GLU A 16 -19.39 7.09 1.42
C GLU A 16 -18.40 7.54 0.33
N TYR A 17 -17.18 7.95 0.74
CA TYR A 17 -16.14 8.36 -0.22
C TYR A 17 -15.60 7.18 -1.02
N LEU A 18 -15.38 6.03 -0.37
CA LEU A 18 -14.89 4.82 -1.01
C LEU A 18 -15.84 4.32 -2.10
N GLU A 19 -17.14 4.24 -1.80
CA GLU A 19 -18.17 3.81 -2.75
C GLU A 19 -18.30 4.77 -3.94
N ALA A 20 -18.17 6.08 -3.70
CA ALA A 20 -18.34 7.08 -4.75
C ALA A 20 -17.13 7.24 -5.68
N ASN A 21 -15.90 7.07 -5.16
CA ASN A 21 -14.67 7.44 -5.88
C ASN A 21 -13.71 6.27 -6.16
N GLY A 22 -13.97 5.09 -5.56
CA GLY A 22 -13.12 3.91 -5.66
C GLY A 22 -11.90 3.93 -4.74
N VAL A 23 -11.23 2.78 -4.67
CA VAL A 23 -10.15 2.50 -3.70
C VAL A 23 -8.92 3.40 -3.91
N GLN A 24 -8.54 3.65 -5.16
CA GLN A 24 -7.33 4.44 -5.46
C GLN A 24 -7.47 5.89 -5.01
N SER A 25 -8.60 6.52 -5.31
CA SER A 25 -8.95 7.87 -4.84
C SER A 25 -9.09 7.90 -3.32
N TYR A 26 -9.67 6.84 -2.73
CA TYR A 26 -9.80 6.71 -1.28
C TYR A 26 -8.44 6.69 -0.58
N MET A 27 -7.44 5.98 -1.10
CA MET A 27 -6.09 5.97 -0.51
C MET A 27 -5.48 7.38 -0.46
N TYR A 28 -5.62 8.15 -1.52
CA TYR A 28 -5.11 9.53 -1.56
C TYR A 28 -5.86 10.41 -0.55
N TRP A 29 -7.18 10.28 -0.52
CA TRP A 29 -8.02 11.00 0.43
C TRP A 29 -7.69 10.64 1.88
N ALA A 30 -7.47 9.36 2.20
CA ALA A 30 -7.11 8.89 3.52
C ALA A 30 -5.74 9.43 3.96
N ASP A 31 -4.73 9.43 3.09
CA ASP A 31 -3.40 10.02 3.38
C ASP A 31 -3.50 11.52 3.68
N MET A 32 -4.26 12.25 2.85
CA MET A 32 -4.50 13.68 3.09
C MET A 32 -5.24 13.94 4.40
N LYS A 33 -6.27 13.14 4.72
CA LYS A 33 -7.04 13.31 5.95
C LYS A 33 -6.25 12.96 7.20
N LEU A 34 -5.39 11.95 7.15
CA LEU A 34 -4.47 11.64 8.24
C LEU A 34 -3.50 12.80 8.51
N LEU A 35 -2.94 13.39 7.46
CA LEU A 35 -2.04 14.54 7.59
C LEU A 35 -2.78 15.78 8.14
N GLU A 36 -4.01 16.03 7.69
CA GLU A 36 -4.84 17.11 8.22
C GLU A 36 -5.15 16.91 9.72
N GLU A 37 -5.52 15.70 10.13
CA GLU A 37 -5.80 15.41 11.54
C GLU A 37 -4.54 15.45 12.40
N GLU A 38 -3.37 15.08 11.88
CA GLU A 38 -2.09 15.22 12.56
C GLU A 38 -1.75 16.69 12.83
N GLN A 39 -1.91 17.55 11.82
CA GLN A 39 -1.73 19.00 11.97
C GLN A 39 -2.76 19.62 12.91
N ARG A 40 -4.01 19.14 12.87
CA ARG A 40 -5.06 19.62 13.76
C ARG A 40 -4.79 19.17 15.20
N ALA A 41 -4.43 17.91 15.41
CA ALA A 41 -4.09 17.35 16.71
C ALA A 41 -2.92 18.09 17.34
N SER A 42 -1.83 18.32 16.60
CA SER A 42 -0.68 19.07 17.11
C SER A 42 -1.00 20.52 17.50
N ARG A 43 -2.00 21.14 16.86
CA ARG A 43 -2.43 22.52 17.16
C ARG A 43 -3.42 22.63 18.32
N TYR A 44 -4.32 21.66 18.48
CA TYR A 44 -5.45 21.75 19.40
C TYR A 44 -5.38 20.80 20.60
N LEU A 45 -4.50 19.79 20.58
CA LEU A 45 -4.31 18.85 21.70
C LEU A 45 -3.00 19.14 22.45
N GLU A 46 -3.01 18.89 23.75
CA GLU A 46 -1.83 19.05 24.60
C GLU A 46 -0.76 18.02 24.24
N SER A 47 0.40 18.48 23.78
CA SER A 47 1.49 17.61 23.31
C SER A 47 2.12 16.73 24.41
N TYR A 48 1.91 17.07 25.69
CA TYR A 48 2.55 16.40 26.82
C TYR A 48 1.84 15.11 27.28
N SER A 49 0.61 14.86 26.82
CA SER A 49 -0.26 13.80 27.34
C SER A 49 -0.39 12.56 26.45
N GLY A 50 0.31 12.49 25.31
CA GLY A 50 0.15 11.40 24.33
C GLY A 50 -1.20 11.39 23.59
N SER A 51 -2.05 12.38 23.86
CA SER A 51 -3.39 12.53 23.26
C SER A 51 -3.37 12.65 21.74
N VAL A 52 -2.32 13.25 21.18
CA VAL A 52 -2.08 13.32 19.72
C VAL A 52 -1.93 11.92 19.12
N GLN A 53 -1.11 11.07 19.75
CA GLN A 53 -0.88 9.71 19.25
C GLN A 53 -2.16 8.88 19.33
N THR A 54 -2.91 8.99 20.43
CA THR A 54 -4.21 8.30 20.56
C THR A 54 -5.20 8.69 19.47
N LEU A 55 -5.19 9.96 19.03
CA LEU A 55 -6.03 10.40 17.91
C LEU A 55 -5.57 9.83 16.57
N LEU A 56 -4.26 9.85 16.32
CA LEU A 56 -3.71 9.27 15.10
C LEU A 56 -4.01 7.79 15.01
N ASP A 57 -3.83 7.03 16.09
CA ASP A 57 -4.13 5.61 16.14
C ASP A 57 -5.63 5.34 15.89
N CYS A 58 -6.51 6.19 16.44
CA CYS A 58 -7.95 6.14 16.16
C CYS A 58 -8.25 6.40 14.67
N CYS A 59 -7.64 7.43 14.07
CA CYS A 59 -7.82 7.75 12.66
C CYS A 59 -7.29 6.63 11.76
N VAL A 60 -6.11 6.08 12.05
CA VAL A 60 -5.54 4.93 11.32
C VAL A 60 -6.48 3.73 11.42
N LYS A 61 -7.05 3.46 12.59
CA LYS A 61 -8.00 2.36 12.78
C LYS A 61 -9.25 2.52 11.92
N VAL A 62 -9.83 3.72 11.89
CA VAL A 62 -11.09 3.99 11.19
C VAL A 62 -10.89 4.14 9.68
N LEU A 63 -9.80 4.79 9.25
CA LEU A 63 -9.54 5.10 7.84
C LEU A 63 -8.76 3.99 7.11
N ILE A 64 -7.83 3.32 7.78
CA ILE A 64 -6.96 2.33 7.13
C ILE A 64 -7.34 0.93 7.60
N THR A 65 -7.28 0.64 8.90
CA THR A 65 -7.47 -0.73 9.40
C THR A 65 -8.83 -1.32 9.04
N ALA A 66 -9.89 -0.51 9.07
CA ALA A 66 -11.24 -0.94 8.68
C ALA A 66 -11.36 -1.29 7.18
N PHE A 67 -10.51 -0.71 6.33
CA PHE A 67 -10.56 -0.87 4.87
C PHE A 67 -9.32 -1.60 4.32
N LYS A 68 -8.50 -2.19 5.21
CA LYS A 68 -7.20 -2.78 4.85
C LYS A 68 -7.31 -3.85 3.77
N GLU A 69 -8.35 -4.69 3.83
CA GLU A 69 -8.55 -5.80 2.91
C GLU A 69 -8.87 -5.29 1.50
N ILE A 70 -9.66 -4.21 1.41
CA ILE A 70 -10.03 -3.56 0.15
C ILE A 70 -8.82 -2.86 -0.46
N ILE A 71 -8.01 -2.19 0.37
CA ILE A 71 -6.78 -1.54 -0.07
C ILE A 71 -5.78 -2.58 -0.59
N ILE A 72 -5.54 -3.65 0.17
CA ILE A 72 -4.62 -4.73 -0.20
C ILE A 72 -5.07 -5.44 -1.49
N ALA A 73 -6.37 -5.61 -1.71
CA ALA A 73 -6.88 -6.27 -2.91
C ALA A 73 -6.48 -5.57 -4.23
N GLU A 74 -6.18 -4.28 -4.19
CA GLU A 74 -5.69 -3.53 -5.36
C GLU A 74 -4.18 -3.68 -5.59
N CYS A 75 -3.43 -4.18 -4.59
CA CYS A 75 -1.97 -4.29 -4.64
C CYS A 75 -1.47 -5.10 -5.85
N PRO A 76 -2.03 -6.30 -6.17
CA PRO A 76 -1.56 -7.09 -7.32
C PRO A 76 -1.70 -6.35 -8.65
N GLN A 77 -2.78 -5.57 -8.83
CA GLN A 77 -2.94 -4.77 -10.04
C GLN A 77 -1.87 -3.68 -10.14
N MET A 78 -1.60 -2.97 -9.04
CA MET A 78 -0.59 -1.91 -9.01
C MET A 78 0.82 -2.45 -9.28
N ILE A 79 1.16 -3.62 -8.72
CA ILE A 79 2.43 -4.31 -8.99
C ILE A 79 2.53 -4.67 -10.48
N LYS A 80 1.46 -5.26 -11.04
CA LYS A 80 1.42 -5.66 -12.46
C LYS A 80 1.59 -4.48 -13.42
N PHE A 81 1.02 -3.32 -13.10
CA PHE A 81 1.18 -2.10 -13.90
C PHE A 81 2.45 -1.30 -13.59
N ASN A 82 3.28 -1.74 -12.63
CA ASN A 82 4.45 -1.03 -12.16
C ASN A 82 4.12 0.41 -11.68
N ASP A 83 2.97 0.57 -11.03
CA ASP A 83 2.47 1.86 -10.53
C ASP A 83 3.16 2.23 -9.20
N THR A 84 4.46 2.48 -9.23
CA THR A 84 5.32 2.74 -8.04
C THR A 84 4.82 3.89 -7.18
N THR A 85 4.20 4.92 -7.78
CA THR A 85 3.63 6.05 -7.04
C THR A 85 2.46 5.62 -6.14
N LYS A 86 1.58 4.75 -6.65
CA LYS A 86 0.43 4.24 -5.88
C LYS A 86 0.86 3.17 -4.87
N LEU A 87 1.84 2.34 -5.23
CA LEU A 87 2.44 1.39 -4.30
C LEU A 87 3.11 2.10 -3.12
N ASN A 88 3.82 3.21 -3.36
CA ASN A 88 4.40 4.01 -2.29
C ASN A 88 3.32 4.61 -1.38
N LEU A 89 2.23 5.12 -1.94
CA LEU A 89 1.08 5.60 -1.17
C LEU A 89 0.46 4.48 -0.32
N MET A 90 0.24 3.31 -0.91
CA MET A 90 -0.27 2.14 -0.20
C MET A 90 0.68 1.73 0.93
N PHE A 91 1.99 1.67 0.68
CA PHE A 91 3.00 1.38 1.68
C PHE A 91 2.94 2.37 2.84
N ARG A 92 2.90 3.68 2.58
CA ARG A 92 2.81 4.72 3.63
C ARG A 92 1.55 4.61 4.50
N LEU A 93 0.45 4.12 3.95
CA LEU A 93 -0.78 3.87 4.70
C LEU A 93 -0.67 2.56 5.51
N MET A 94 -0.20 1.49 4.90
CA MET A 94 -0.15 0.16 5.51
C MET A 94 0.96 0.02 6.55
N ASP A 95 2.05 0.80 6.45
CA ASP A 95 3.12 0.89 7.46
C ASP A 95 2.62 1.42 8.81
N ARG A 96 1.54 2.21 8.80
CA ARG A 96 0.88 2.69 10.03
C ARG A 96 0.07 1.60 10.73
N VAL A 97 -0.22 0.48 10.05
CA VAL A 97 -1.01 -0.63 10.59
C VAL A 97 -0.06 -1.77 10.97
N PRO A 98 -0.17 -2.33 12.19
CA PRO A 98 0.65 -3.48 12.57
C PRO A 98 0.39 -4.63 11.60
N GLU A 99 1.49 -5.21 11.08
CA GLU A 99 1.48 -6.29 10.08
C GLU A 99 0.77 -5.93 8.74
N GLY A 100 0.50 -4.65 8.48
CA GLY A 100 -0.20 -4.20 7.28
C GLY A 100 0.61 -4.40 5.99
N ILE A 101 1.94 -4.41 6.09
CA ILE A 101 2.86 -4.55 4.94
C ILE A 101 3.05 -6.02 4.53
N VAL A 102 2.86 -6.98 5.44
CA VAL A 102 3.15 -8.40 5.19
C VAL A 102 2.43 -8.92 3.92
N PRO A 103 1.13 -8.65 3.71
CA PRO A 103 0.44 -9.08 2.50
C PRO A 103 1.01 -8.45 1.23
N MET A 104 1.49 -7.19 1.29
CA MET A 104 2.10 -6.53 0.13
C MET A 104 3.40 -7.22 -0.28
N LEU A 105 4.19 -7.66 0.70
CA LEU A 105 5.43 -8.42 0.44
C LEU A 105 5.12 -9.78 -0.18
N GLU A 106 4.11 -10.49 0.33
CA GLU A 106 3.67 -11.78 -0.24
C GLU A 106 3.18 -11.62 -1.69
N PHE A 107 2.41 -10.57 -1.99
CA PHE A 107 1.97 -10.29 -3.37
C PHE A 107 3.13 -9.94 -4.29
N LEU A 108 4.11 -9.18 -3.80
CA LEU A 108 5.30 -8.86 -4.56
C LEU A 108 6.14 -10.11 -4.84
N GLU A 109 6.38 -10.94 -3.82
CA GLU A 109 7.10 -12.20 -3.97
C GLU A 109 6.42 -13.12 -4.98
N SER A 110 5.11 -13.34 -4.85
CA SER A 110 4.33 -14.14 -5.80
C SER A 110 4.44 -13.57 -7.21
N HIS A 111 4.33 -12.26 -7.37
CA HIS A 111 4.43 -11.63 -8.69
C HIS A 111 5.81 -11.79 -9.32
N ILE A 112 6.89 -11.67 -8.55
CA ILE A 112 8.26 -11.88 -9.02
C ILE A 112 8.45 -13.33 -9.47
N ILE A 113 7.96 -14.30 -8.68
CA ILE A 113 8.04 -15.72 -9.01
C ILE A 113 7.24 -16.02 -10.28
N ASP A 114 6.01 -15.55 -10.37
CA ASP A 114 5.13 -15.81 -11.52
C ASP A 114 5.65 -15.19 -12.80
N GLN A 115 6.15 -13.95 -12.75
CA GLN A 115 6.78 -13.30 -13.91
C GLN A 115 8.09 -14.00 -14.28
N GLY A 116 8.93 -14.35 -13.30
CA GLY A 116 10.17 -15.07 -13.54
C GLY A 116 9.94 -16.42 -14.23
N LEU A 117 8.97 -17.19 -13.76
CA LEU A 117 8.58 -18.45 -14.38
C LEU A 117 8.03 -18.24 -15.80
N ALA A 118 7.19 -17.24 -16.01
CA ALA A 118 6.63 -16.93 -17.34
C ALA A 118 7.73 -16.53 -18.34
N ASP A 119 8.67 -15.68 -17.94
CA ASP A 119 9.79 -15.23 -18.77
C ASP A 119 10.75 -16.38 -19.10
N MET A 120 11.02 -17.26 -18.13
CA MET A 120 11.81 -18.48 -18.33
C MET A 120 11.16 -19.47 -19.29
N ILE A 121 9.83 -19.68 -19.18
CA ILE A 121 9.08 -20.57 -20.08
C ILE A 121 9.06 -20.00 -21.50
N ALA A 122 8.80 -18.70 -21.64
CA ALA A 122 8.79 -18.03 -22.96
C ALA A 122 10.15 -18.11 -23.66
N SER A 123 11.23 -18.14 -22.88
CA SER A 123 12.59 -18.19 -23.39
C SER A 123 13.18 -19.61 -23.41
N ALA A 124 12.40 -20.65 -23.08
CA ALA A 124 12.91 -22.02 -22.87
C ALA A 124 13.63 -22.62 -24.10
N GLU A 125 13.15 -22.31 -25.31
CA GLU A 125 13.79 -22.77 -26.56
C GLU A 125 15.16 -22.12 -26.82
N VAL A 126 15.36 -20.88 -26.34
CA VAL A 126 16.61 -20.12 -26.49
C VAL A 126 17.59 -20.48 -25.37
N ILE A 127 17.08 -20.63 -24.15
CA ILE A 127 17.86 -20.92 -22.92
C ILE A 127 18.54 -22.30 -22.99
N THR A 128 17.87 -23.31 -23.55
CA THR A 128 18.42 -24.66 -23.64
C THR A 128 19.61 -24.77 -24.61
N GLN A 129 19.85 -23.73 -25.42
CA GLN A 129 20.93 -23.69 -26.41
C GLN A 129 22.04 -22.68 -26.05
N ASP A 130 21.74 -21.70 -25.18
CA ASP A 130 22.64 -20.58 -24.89
C ASP A 130 22.55 -20.15 -23.41
N SER A 131 23.55 -20.55 -22.64
CA SER A 131 23.65 -20.25 -21.20
C SER A 131 23.91 -18.77 -20.90
N GLU A 132 24.48 -18.00 -21.84
CA GLU A 132 24.72 -16.56 -21.64
C GLU A 132 23.39 -15.80 -21.67
N LYS A 133 22.53 -16.08 -22.66
CA LYS A 133 21.19 -15.50 -22.75
C LYS A 133 20.30 -15.84 -21.56
N TYR A 134 20.46 -17.04 -20.99
CA TYR A 134 19.78 -17.40 -19.74
C TYR A 134 20.16 -16.47 -18.57
N ILE A 135 21.47 -16.21 -18.42
CA ILE A 135 21.97 -15.31 -17.37
C ILE A 135 21.52 -13.87 -17.64
N GLU A 136 21.53 -13.41 -18.88
CA GLU A 136 21.04 -12.07 -19.25
C GLU A 136 19.57 -11.86 -18.88
N GLN A 137 18.70 -12.83 -19.19
CA GLN A 137 17.27 -12.76 -18.84
C GLN A 137 17.04 -12.73 -17.33
N LEU A 138 17.78 -13.54 -16.57
CA LEU A 138 17.72 -13.49 -15.10
C LEU A 138 18.21 -12.15 -14.54
N LEU A 139 19.28 -11.58 -15.12
CA LEU A 139 19.80 -10.28 -14.71
C LEU A 139 18.81 -9.15 -15.06
N GLU A 140 18.13 -9.23 -16.19
CA GLU A 140 17.10 -8.28 -16.60
C GLU A 140 15.89 -8.33 -15.65
N LEU A 141 15.39 -9.53 -15.34
CA LEU A 141 14.34 -9.75 -14.35
C LEU A 141 14.73 -9.17 -12.98
N PHE A 142 15.94 -9.50 -12.51
CA PHE A 142 16.47 -8.99 -11.25
C PHE A 142 16.54 -7.46 -11.25
N ARG A 143 17.05 -6.83 -12.31
CA ARG A 143 17.13 -5.37 -12.43
C ARG A 143 15.74 -4.73 -12.46
N ARG A 144 14.79 -5.30 -13.19
CA ARG A 144 13.42 -4.80 -13.29
C ARG A 144 12.74 -4.73 -11.92
N PHE A 145 12.84 -5.80 -11.13
CA PHE A 145 12.26 -5.82 -9.78
C PHE A 145 13.08 -5.04 -8.75
N SER A 146 14.40 -4.98 -8.90
CA SER A 146 15.26 -4.13 -8.06
C SER A 146 15.00 -2.63 -8.27
N LEU A 147 14.40 -2.23 -9.40
CA LEU A 147 13.96 -0.84 -9.62
C LEU A 147 12.57 -0.54 -9.04
N LEU A 148 11.77 -1.59 -8.78
CA LEU A 148 10.41 -1.48 -8.27
C LEU A 148 10.39 -1.41 -6.73
N VAL A 149 11.33 -2.11 -6.09
CA VAL A 149 11.62 -2.06 -4.65
C VAL A 149 12.41 -0.80 -4.31
#